data_AF-A0A090RXZ9-F1
#
_entry.id   AF-A0A090RXZ9-F1
#
_cell.length_a   1.000
_cell.length_b   1.000
_cell.length_c   1.000
_cell.angle_alpha   90.00
_cell.angle_beta   90.00
_cell.angle_gamma   90.00
#
_symmetry.space_group_name_H-M   'P 1'
#
loop_
_entity.id
_entity.type
_entity.pdbx_description
1 polymer ?
#
loop_
_entity_poly.entity_id
_entity_poly.type
_entity_poly.pdbx_seq_one_letter_code
_entity_poly.pdbx_strand_id
1 'polypeptide(L)'
;MIFPEAMTSLDHYKQFKSALSQATGKDVPILANITEFGQTPLFGCEELASVGVDMVLYPLSAFRAMNKAAENVYQHLLSVGNQEALTPQMQTRAELYEHLNYHSYEDKLDQLFADNKS
;
A
#
# COMPACT_ATOMS: atom_id res chain seq x y z
N MET A 1 -17.06 -10.86 -6.71
CA MET A 1 -15.59 -10.89 -6.73
C MET A 1 -15.12 -12.20 -6.16
N ILE A 2 -14.06 -12.80 -6.71
CA ILE A 2 -13.38 -13.97 -6.14
C ILE A 2 -11.89 -13.68 -6.01
N PHE A 3 -11.30 -14.18 -4.94
CA PHE A 3 -9.87 -14.12 -4.69
C PHE A 3 -9.29 -15.55 -4.81
N PRO A 4 -8.71 -15.89 -5.97
CA PRO A 4 -7.93 -17.12 -6.13
C PRO A 4 -6.54 -16.97 -5.48
N GLU A 5 -6.29 -17.75 -4.43
CA GLU A 5 -5.03 -17.73 -3.70
C GLU A 5 -3.93 -18.55 -4.40
N ALA A 6 -2.67 -18.14 -4.20
CA ALA A 6 -1.45 -18.87 -4.60
C ALA A 6 -1.32 -19.24 -6.09
N MET A 7 -1.78 -18.37 -6.99
CA MET A 7 -1.59 -18.55 -8.44
C MET A 7 -0.13 -18.29 -8.85
N THR A 8 0.58 -19.35 -9.25
CA THR A 8 2.02 -19.28 -9.57
C THR A 8 2.36 -18.88 -11.01
N SER A 9 1.38 -18.70 -11.89
CA SER A 9 1.58 -18.26 -13.27
C SER A 9 0.42 -17.39 -13.77
N LEU A 10 0.68 -16.54 -14.78
CA LEU A 10 -0.36 -15.74 -15.44
C LEU A 10 -1.42 -16.63 -16.12
N ASP A 11 -1.03 -17.79 -16.63
CA ASP A 11 -1.96 -18.72 -17.28
C ASP A 11 -2.97 -19.30 -16.27
N HIS A 12 -2.59 -19.49 -15.01
CA HIS A 12 -3.54 -19.90 -13.98
C HIS A 12 -4.67 -18.88 -13.79
N TYR A 13 -4.36 -17.58 -13.79
CA TYR A 13 -5.38 -16.53 -13.72
C TYR A 13 -6.29 -16.54 -14.95
N LYS A 14 -5.71 -16.69 -16.15
CA LYS A 14 -6.46 -16.77 -17.40
C LYS A 14 -7.43 -17.96 -17.42
N GLN A 15 -6.93 -19.14 -17.05
CA GLN A 15 -7.74 -20.36 -16.97
C GLN A 15 -8.86 -20.19 -15.93
N PHE A 16 -8.55 -19.62 -14.76
CA PHE A 16 -9.52 -19.37 -13.71
C PHE A 16 -10.62 -18.41 -14.15
N LYS A 17 -10.28 -17.28 -14.79
CA LYS A 17 -11.25 -16.31 -15.33
C LYS A 17 -12.20 -16.96 -16.35
N SER A 18 -11.64 -17.76 -17.26
CA SER A 18 -12.42 -18.49 -18.26
C SER A 18 -13.38 -19.50 -17.61
N ALA A 19 -12.87 -20.36 -16.72
CA ALA A 19 -13.65 -21.38 -16.03
C ALA A 19 -14.76 -20.74 -15.16
N LEU A 20 -14.46 -19.66 -14.46
CA LEU A 20 -15.41 -18.94 -13.63
C LEU A 20 -16.55 -18.33 -14.47
N SER A 21 -16.22 -17.73 -15.61
CA SER A 21 -17.20 -17.17 -16.53
C SER A 21 -18.11 -18.26 -17.11
N GLN A 22 -17.54 -19.41 -17.48
CA GLN A 22 -18.31 -20.56 -17.98
C GLN A 22 -19.22 -21.16 -16.90
N ALA A 23 -18.72 -21.34 -15.67
CA ALA A 23 -19.46 -21.95 -14.58
C ALA A 23 -20.60 -21.06 -14.06
N THR A 24 -20.42 -19.75 -14.09
CA THR A 24 -21.38 -18.80 -13.51
C THR A 24 -22.25 -18.08 -14.54
N GLY A 25 -21.86 -18.09 -15.82
CA GLY A 25 -22.49 -17.29 -16.87
C GLY A 25 -22.34 -15.78 -16.67
N LYS A 26 -21.40 -15.36 -15.81
CA LYS A 26 -21.20 -13.95 -15.40
C LYS A 26 -19.74 -13.58 -15.43
N ASP A 27 -19.48 -12.32 -15.71
CA ASP A 27 -18.15 -11.73 -15.53
C ASP A 27 -17.95 -11.39 -14.04
N VAL A 28 -17.26 -12.27 -13.33
CA VAL A 28 -16.98 -12.10 -11.90
C VAL A 28 -15.59 -11.48 -11.74
N PRO A 29 -15.45 -10.37 -10.99
CA PRO A 29 -14.14 -9.74 -10.79
C PRO A 29 -13.17 -10.62 -10.02
N ILE A 30 -11.90 -10.64 -10.43
CA ILE A 30 -10.80 -11.36 -9.80
C ILE A 30 -9.86 -10.38 -9.09
N LEU A 31 -9.53 -10.70 -7.85
CA LEU A 31 -8.48 -10.02 -7.07
C LEU A 31 -7.22 -10.89 -7.02
N ALA A 32 -6.09 -10.37 -7.48
CA ALA A 32 -4.78 -10.99 -7.31
C ALA A 32 -4.10 -10.46 -6.04
N ASN A 33 -3.67 -11.36 -5.16
CA ASN A 33 -2.85 -11.02 -4.00
C ASN A 33 -1.37 -11.16 -4.34
N ILE A 34 -0.70 -10.02 -4.52
CA ILE A 34 0.72 -9.95 -4.83
C ILE A 34 1.47 -9.64 -3.54
N THR A 35 1.88 -10.71 -2.86
CA THR A 35 2.59 -10.67 -1.58
C THR A 35 4.05 -11.07 -1.77
N GLU A 36 4.96 -10.35 -1.12
CA GLU A 36 6.39 -10.67 -1.16
C GLU A 36 6.69 -11.97 -0.40
N PHE A 37 7.75 -12.66 -0.84
CA PHE A 37 8.26 -13.88 -0.21
C PHE A 37 7.25 -15.05 -0.17
N GLY A 38 6.21 -15.00 -1.02
CA GLY A 38 5.25 -16.07 -1.23
C GLY A 38 5.58 -16.94 -2.46
N GLN A 39 4.60 -17.75 -2.86
CA GLN A 39 4.71 -18.62 -4.05
C GLN A 39 4.34 -17.90 -5.35
N THR A 40 3.48 -16.89 -5.27
CA THR A 40 3.06 -16.09 -6.43
C THR A 40 4.18 -15.15 -6.84
N PRO A 41 4.64 -15.16 -8.11
CA PRO A 41 5.57 -14.16 -8.62
C PRO A 41 5.00 -12.73 -8.52
N LEU A 42 5.88 -11.74 -8.42
CA LEU A 42 5.49 -10.31 -8.29
C LEU A 42 5.09 -9.71 -9.65
N PHE A 43 3.99 -10.19 -10.21
CA PHE A 43 3.45 -9.68 -11.47
C PHE A 43 3.02 -8.22 -11.35
N GLY A 44 3.25 -7.45 -12.41
CA GLY A 44 2.78 -6.07 -12.54
C GLY A 44 1.30 -5.98 -12.89
N CYS A 45 0.72 -4.79 -12.70
CA CYS A 45 -0.70 -4.53 -13.00
C CYS A 45 -1.06 -4.83 -14.46
N GLU A 46 -0.20 -4.47 -15.42
CA GLU A 46 -0.45 -4.70 -16.85
C GLU A 46 -0.44 -6.19 -17.21
N GLU A 47 0.50 -6.95 -16.64
CA GLU A 47 0.58 -8.40 -16.83
C GLU A 47 -0.68 -9.09 -16.32
N LEU A 48 -1.12 -8.73 -15.12
CA LEU A 48 -2.33 -9.27 -14.48
C LEU A 48 -3.60 -8.87 -15.26
N ALA A 49 -3.71 -7.61 -15.69
CA ALA A 49 -4.82 -7.14 -16.51
C ALA A 49 -4.91 -7.90 -17.84
N SER A 50 -3.77 -8.22 -18.47
CA SER A 50 -3.72 -8.94 -19.74
C SER A 50 -4.32 -10.36 -19.68
N VAL A 51 -4.41 -10.94 -18.47
CA VAL A 51 -5.00 -12.27 -18.22
C VAL A 51 -6.36 -12.21 -17.51
N GLY A 52 -6.97 -11.02 -17.44
CA GLY A 52 -8.34 -10.84 -16.93
C GLY A 52 -8.44 -10.73 -15.41
N VAL A 53 -7.35 -10.36 -14.73
CA VAL A 53 -7.40 -9.93 -13.33
C VAL A 53 -7.90 -8.49 -13.27
N ASP A 54 -8.85 -8.23 -12.37
CA ASP A 54 -9.55 -6.95 -12.29
C ASP A 54 -8.96 -6.02 -11.22
N MET A 55 -8.32 -6.59 -10.18
CA MET A 55 -7.73 -5.84 -9.07
C MET A 55 -6.45 -6.51 -8.55
N VAL A 56 -5.55 -5.69 -8.02
CA VAL A 56 -4.29 -6.15 -7.40
C VAL A 56 -4.25 -5.67 -5.95
N LEU A 57 -3.97 -6.60 -5.04
CA LEU A 57 -3.76 -6.33 -3.62
C LEU A 57 -2.28 -6.43 -3.30
N TYR A 58 -1.74 -5.38 -2.70
CA TYR A 58 -0.39 -5.30 -2.11
C TYR A 58 -0.51 -5.27 -0.59
N PRO A 59 -0.64 -6.43 0.08
CA PRO A 59 -1.17 -6.47 1.45
C PRO A 59 -0.16 -5.97 2.50
N LEU A 60 1.14 -6.20 2.29
CA LEU A 60 2.16 -6.06 3.34
C LEU A 60 3.35 -5.20 2.94
N SER A 61 3.46 -4.77 1.68
CA SER A 61 4.64 -4.08 1.14
C SER A 61 5.03 -2.86 1.98
N ALA A 62 4.06 -1.96 2.22
CA ALA A 62 4.27 -0.76 3.03
C ALA A 62 4.67 -1.12 4.47
N PHE A 63 3.95 -2.05 5.10
CA PHE A 63 4.22 -2.44 6.49
C PHE A 63 5.60 -3.08 6.66
N ARG A 64 6.01 -3.95 5.73
CA ARG A 64 7.34 -4.56 5.72
C ARG A 64 8.45 -3.51 5.56
N ALA A 65 8.26 -2.56 4.64
CA ALA A 65 9.21 -1.46 4.44
C ALA A 65 9.33 -0.58 5.70
N MET A 66 8.20 -0.19 6.30
CA MET A 66 8.17 0.59 7.54
C MET A 66 8.89 -0.13 8.69
N ASN A 67 8.65 -1.43 8.87
CA ASN A 67 9.32 -2.22 9.90
C ASN A 67 10.83 -2.28 9.68
N LYS A 68 11.29 -2.41 8.44
CA LYS A 68 12.74 -2.43 8.15
C LYS A 68 13.38 -1.07 8.43
N ALA A 69 12.71 0.03 8.10
CA ALA A 69 13.17 1.37 8.45
C ALA A 69 13.25 1.57 9.98
N ALA A 70 12.22 1.12 10.71
CA ALA A 70 12.22 1.17 12.18
C ALA A 70 13.36 0.33 12.79
N GLU A 71 13.59 -0.89 12.30
CA GLU A 71 14.70 -1.76 12.72
C GLU A 71 16.05 -1.04 12.56
N ASN A 72 16.29 -0.41 11.40
CA ASN A 72 17.50 0.34 11.12
C ASN A 72 17.71 1.50 12.11
N VAL A 73 16.64 2.25 12.41
CA VAL A 73 16.68 3.34 13.40
C VAL A 73 17.06 2.80 14.78
N TYR A 74 16.44 1.72 15.23
CA TYR A 74 16.74 1.14 16.55
C TYR A 74 18.16 0.58 16.66
N GLN A 75 18.66 -0.10 15.62
CA GLN A 75 20.03 -0.60 15.58
C GLN A 75 21.06 0.54 15.60
N HIS A 76 20.80 1.61 14.85
CA HIS A 76 21.67 2.79 14.83
C HIS A 76 21.68 3.52 16.19
N LEU A 77 20.51 3.73 16.79
CA LEU A 77 20.40 4.34 18.12
C LEU A 77 21.17 3.54 19.18
N LEU A 78 21.06 2.20 19.16
CA LEU A 78 21.75 1.34 20.10
C LEU A 78 23.29 1.42 19.97
N SER A 79 23.80 1.56 18.75
CA SER A 79 25.24 1.52 18.46
C SER A 79 25.91 2.89 18.52
N VAL A 80 25.24 3.95 18.08
CA VAL A 80 25.79 5.31 17.95
C VAL A 80 25.32 6.25 19.06
N GLY A 81 24.15 5.97 19.67
CA GLY A 81 23.57 6.78 20.74
C GLY A 81 22.82 8.02 20.28
N ASN A 82 22.67 8.25 18.98
CA ASN A 82 21.82 9.30 18.38
C ASN A 82 21.35 8.89 16.97
N GLN A 83 20.50 9.71 16.34
CA GLN A 83 19.87 9.45 15.04
C GLN A 83 20.34 10.37 13.89
N GLU A 84 21.33 11.22 14.11
CA GLU A 84 21.68 12.34 13.19
C GLU A 84 21.89 11.87 11.75
N ALA A 85 22.67 10.78 11.58
CA ALA A 85 22.98 10.22 10.26
C ALA A 85 21.77 9.61 9.52
N LEU A 86 20.67 9.35 10.23
CA LEU A 86 19.45 8.76 9.65
C LEU A 86 18.39 9.80 9.28
N THR A 87 18.55 11.06 9.71
CA THR A 87 17.56 12.12 9.44
C THR A 87 17.23 12.32 7.95
N PRO A 88 18.14 12.13 6.97
CA PRO A 88 17.77 12.23 5.55
C PRO A 88 16.82 11.13 5.05
N GLN A 89 16.61 10.07 5.83
CA GLN A 89 15.73 8.93 5.48
C GLN A 89 14.37 9.01 6.20
N MET A 90 14.13 10.05 6.99
CA MET A 90 12.91 10.21 7.78
C MET A 90 11.95 11.16 7.11
N GLN A 91 10.66 10.97 7.35
CA GLN A 91 9.64 11.96 7.03
C GLN A 91 9.86 13.21 7.90
N THR A 92 9.95 14.36 7.25
CA THR A 92 10.05 15.66 7.89
C THR A 92 8.71 16.06 8.52
N ARG A 93 8.76 17.03 9.44
CA ARG A 93 7.55 17.60 10.04
C ARG A 93 6.64 18.29 9.01
N ALA A 94 7.23 18.91 7.98
CA ALA A 94 6.48 19.56 6.92
C ALA A 94 5.71 18.53 6.06
N GLU A 95 6.36 17.45 5.65
CA GLU A 95 5.70 16.35 4.92
C GLU A 95 4.59 15.71 5.77
N LEU A 96 4.84 15.47 7.06
CA LEU A 96 3.80 14.98 7.97
C LEU A 96 2.57 15.91 8.01
N TYR A 97 2.79 17.23 8.04
CA TYR A 97 1.71 18.21 8.05
C TYR A 97 0.91 18.23 6.76
N GLU A 98 1.58 18.08 5.62
CA GLU A 98 0.93 17.92 4.32
C GLU A 98 0.01 16.69 4.32
N HIS A 99 0.49 15.53 4.80
CA HIS A 99 -0.31 14.31 4.88
C HIS A 99 -1.49 14.40 5.87
N LEU A 100 -1.33 15.14 6.97
CA LEU A 100 -2.39 15.37 7.97
C LEU A 100 -3.34 16.50 7.59
N ASN A 101 -3.09 17.19 6.47
CA ASN A 101 -3.82 18.39 6.05
C ASN A 101 -3.87 19.46 7.16
N TYR A 102 -2.78 19.58 7.93
CA TYR A 102 -2.75 20.32 9.20
C TYR A 102 -3.17 21.78 9.05
N HIS A 103 -2.65 22.47 8.02
CA HIS A 103 -2.95 23.88 7.77
C HIS A 103 -4.42 24.13 7.42
N SER A 104 -5.09 23.18 6.75
CA SER A 104 -6.53 23.30 6.50
C SER A 104 -7.36 23.30 7.78
N TYR A 105 -6.91 22.61 8.84
CA TYR A 105 -7.59 22.65 10.13
C TYR A 105 -7.35 23.99 10.83
N GLU A 106 -6.12 24.50 10.79
CA GLU A 106 -5.75 25.81 11.35
C GLU A 106 -6.55 26.95 10.70
N ASP A 107 -6.56 27.01 9.37
CA ASP A 107 -7.33 28.00 8.60
C ASP A 107 -8.83 27.93 8.92
N LYS A 108 -9.36 26.71 9.10
CA LYS A 108 -10.78 26.53 9.39
C LYS A 108 -11.14 27.03 10.79
N LEU A 109 -10.27 26.81 11.78
CA LEU A 109 -10.47 27.32 13.13
C LEU A 109 -10.39 28.85 13.14
N ASP A 110 -9.40 29.43 12.46
CA ASP A 110 -9.28 30.89 12.35
C ASP A 110 -10.52 31.52 11.72
N GLN A 111 -11.07 30.94 10.66
CA GLN A 111 -12.32 31.39 10.04
C GLN A 111 -13.52 31.31 11.00
N LEU A 112 -13.63 30.24 11.78
CA LEU A 112 -14.78 30.01 12.68
C LEU A 112 -14.76 30.90 13.92
N PHE A 113 -13.57 31.30 14.38
CA PHE A 113 -13.41 32.04 15.63
C PHE A 113 -12.89 33.48 15.44
N ALA A 114 -12.74 33.95 14.20
CA ALA A 114 -12.41 35.33 13.88
C ALA A 114 -13.37 36.35 14.52
N ASP A 115 -14.66 36.02 14.61
CA ASP A 115 -15.71 36.93 15.11
C ASP A 115 -15.90 36.88 16.64
N ASN A 116 -15.28 35.93 17.35
CA ASN A 116 -15.36 35.82 18.82
C ASN A 116 -14.26 36.60 19.55
N LYS A 117 -13.45 37.39 18.83
CA LYS A 117 -12.52 38.37 19.39
C LYS A 117 -13.21 39.73 19.53
N SER A 118 -14.21 39.85 20.42
CA SER A 118 -14.74 41.14 20.90
C SER A 118 -14.69 41.19 22.42
#